data_AF-A0A840RN75-F1
#
_entry.id   AF-A0A840RN75-F1
#
_cell.length_a   1.000
_cell.length_b   1.000
_cell.length_c   1.000
_cell.angle_alpha   90.00
_cell.angle_beta   90.00
_cell.angle_gamma   90.00
#
_symmetry.space_group_name_H-M   'P 1'
#
loop_
_entity.id
_entity.type
_entity.pdbx_description
1 polymer ?
#
loop_
_entity_poly.entity_id
_entity_poly.type
_entity_poly.pdbx_seq_one_letter_code
_entity_poly.pdbx_strand_id
1 'polypeptide(L)'
;MLTLSTVQHATANQDLQGSRALQGARAGIEWGIYQAMIPESTNMPTGGSPYVCPAGPSSISSLGGSLIGFNVQVQCTMATYTEGDHQIGVYHFTSTSSSGTSGTAQYVERKMSASMSTCRTNGVPCND
;
A
#
# COMPACT_ATOMS: atom_id res chain seq x y z
N MET A 1 -41.69 -13.20 5.70
CA MET A 1 -41.13 -11.83 5.55
C MET A 1 -39.80 -11.62 6.30
N LEU A 2 -39.38 -12.52 7.20
CA LEU A 2 -38.11 -12.41 7.93
C LEU A 2 -36.85 -12.66 7.06
N THR A 3 -36.95 -13.56 6.08
CA THR A 3 -35.83 -13.98 5.24
C THR A 3 -35.32 -12.88 4.30
N LEU A 4 -36.21 -12.04 3.75
CA LEU A 4 -35.83 -10.92 2.89
C LEU A 4 -35.07 -9.84 3.68
N SER A 5 -35.54 -9.49 4.87
CA SER A 5 -34.89 -8.51 5.75
C SER A 5 -33.50 -8.99 6.19
N THR A 6 -33.35 -10.26 6.57
CA THR A 6 -32.04 -10.80 6.95
C THR A 6 -31.02 -10.78 5.81
N VAL A 7 -31.46 -11.05 4.57
CA VAL A 7 -30.57 -10.98 3.40
C VAL A 7 -30.16 -9.54 3.12
N GLN A 8 -31.09 -8.59 3.20
CA GLN A 8 -30.77 -7.17 3.00
C GLN A 8 -29.74 -6.64 4.01
N HIS A 9 -29.85 -7.02 5.28
CA HIS A 9 -28.85 -6.66 6.30
C HIS A 9 -27.49 -7.32 6.05
N ALA A 10 -27.47 -8.58 5.61
CA ALA A 10 -26.22 -9.28 5.29
C ALA A 10 -25.49 -8.63 4.12
N THR A 11 -26.21 -8.27 3.04
CA THR A 11 -25.64 -7.57 1.89
C THR A 11 -25.08 -6.20 2.28
N ALA A 12 -25.85 -5.40 3.02
CA ALA A 12 -25.38 -4.08 3.47
C ALA A 12 -24.12 -4.18 4.35
N ASN A 13 -24.05 -5.18 5.22
CA ASN A 13 -22.84 -5.43 6.01
C ASN A 13 -21.64 -5.80 5.12
N GLN A 14 -21.86 -6.62 4.09
CA GLN A 14 -20.79 -7.03 3.19
C GLN A 14 -20.28 -5.86 2.34
N ASP A 15 -21.16 -4.95 1.91
CA ASP A 15 -20.78 -3.72 1.21
C ASP A 15 -19.93 -2.81 2.10
N LEU A 16 -20.32 -2.64 3.37
CA LEU A 16 -19.54 -1.88 4.35
C LEU A 16 -18.16 -2.49 4.59
N GLN A 17 -18.07 -3.82 4.77
CA GLN A 17 -16.79 -4.49 4.94
C GLN A 17 -15.91 -4.37 3.68
N GLY A 18 -16.51 -4.40 2.48
CA GLY A 18 -15.83 -4.13 1.22
C GLY A 18 -15.24 -2.72 1.14
N SER A 19 -15.98 -1.71 1.62
CA SER A 19 -15.50 -0.32 1.68
C SER A 19 -14.34 -0.16 2.67
N ARG A 20 -14.40 -0.83 3.83
CA ARG A 20 -13.35 -0.81 4.85
C ARG A 20 -12.07 -1.48 4.36
N ALA A 21 -12.18 -2.64 3.71
CA ALA A 21 -11.04 -3.28 3.04
C ALA A 21 -10.37 -2.32 2.03
N LEU A 22 -11.17 -1.60 1.24
CA LEU A 22 -10.63 -0.62 0.30
C LEU A 22 -9.88 0.51 1.04
N GLN A 23 -10.44 1.07 2.11
CA GLN A 23 -9.77 2.11 2.90
C GLN A 23 -8.48 1.59 3.56
N GLY A 24 -8.48 0.37 4.09
CA GLY A 24 -7.30 -0.27 4.65
C GLY A 24 -6.19 -0.43 3.61
N ALA A 25 -6.52 -0.88 2.39
CA ALA A 25 -5.54 -0.99 1.32
C ALA A 25 -5.02 0.38 0.85
N ARG A 26 -5.82 1.45 0.95
CA ARG A 26 -5.38 2.83 0.61
C ARG A 26 -4.34 3.30 1.60
N ALA A 27 -4.63 3.15 2.90
CA ALA A 27 -3.71 3.45 3.97
C ALA A 27 -2.39 2.68 3.84
N GLY A 28 -2.45 1.41 3.40
CA GLY A 28 -1.25 0.62 3.13
C GLY A 28 -0.39 1.17 1.99
N ILE A 29 -1.00 1.65 0.89
CA ILE A 29 -0.28 2.34 -0.19
C ILE A 29 0.37 3.63 0.34
N GLU A 30 -0.38 4.48 1.04
CA GLU A 30 0.14 5.74 1.58
C GLU A 30 1.31 5.52 2.54
N TRP A 31 1.17 4.54 3.43
CA TRP A 31 2.26 4.12 4.33
C TRP A 31 3.47 3.60 3.54
N GLY A 32 3.26 2.79 2.50
CA GLY A 32 4.35 2.26 1.67
C GLY A 32 5.11 3.34 0.92
N ILE A 33 4.39 4.29 0.34
CA ILE A 33 4.96 5.47 -0.32
C ILE A 33 5.76 6.31 0.69
N TYR A 34 5.20 6.57 1.87
CA TYR A 34 5.89 7.31 2.92
C TYR A 34 7.22 6.64 3.31
N GLN A 35 7.23 5.32 3.49
CA GLN A 35 8.44 4.58 3.81
C GLN A 35 9.51 4.66 2.73
N ALA A 36 9.10 4.63 1.46
CA ALA A 36 10.04 4.76 0.34
C ALA A 36 10.53 6.21 0.15
N MET A 37 9.75 7.22 0.58
CA MET A 37 10.17 8.63 0.54
C MET A 37 11.14 9.02 1.66
N ILE A 38 11.14 8.32 2.81
CA ILE A 38 12.09 8.62 3.91
C ILE A 38 13.56 8.58 3.46
N PRO A 39 14.08 7.48 2.87
CA PRO A 39 15.46 7.45 2.36
C PRO A 39 15.68 8.39 1.19
N GLU A 40 14.63 8.72 0.42
CA GLU A 40 14.70 9.77 -0.61
C GLU A 40 14.87 11.18 -0.02
N SER A 41 14.33 11.47 1.17
CA SER A 41 14.36 12.80 1.78
C SER A 41 15.67 13.15 2.49
N THR A 42 16.44 12.17 2.94
CA THR A 42 17.74 12.41 3.59
C THR A 42 18.82 12.54 2.53
N ASN A 43 19.42 13.73 2.40
CA ASN A 43 20.62 13.95 1.58
C ASN A 43 21.62 12.81 1.80
N MET A 44 21.98 12.12 0.73
CA MET A 44 22.75 10.89 0.77
C MET A 44 24.14 11.09 1.40
N PRO A 45 24.62 10.14 2.22
CA PRO A 45 26.05 9.90 2.34
C PRO A 45 26.57 9.43 0.97
N THR A 46 27.70 9.96 0.53
CA THR A 46 28.34 9.61 -0.74
C THR A 46 28.45 8.08 -0.89
N GLY A 47 27.68 7.49 -1.81
CA GLY A 47 27.74 6.05 -2.16
C GLY A 47 26.60 5.13 -1.65
N GLY A 48 25.52 5.66 -1.07
CA GLY A 48 24.32 4.85 -0.73
C GLY A 48 23.45 4.49 -1.94
N SER A 49 22.57 3.49 -1.82
CA SER A 49 21.47 3.27 -2.80
C SER A 49 20.29 4.17 -2.37
N PRO A 50 19.87 5.15 -3.20
CA PRO A 50 18.80 6.07 -2.81
C PRO A 50 17.42 5.42 -2.85
N TYR A 51 17.31 4.34 -3.63
CA TYR A 51 16.08 3.65 -3.95
C TYR A 51 16.09 2.35 -3.19
N VAL A 52 15.26 2.21 -2.16
CA VAL A 52 15.07 0.93 -1.48
C VAL A 52 13.59 0.85 -1.09
N CYS A 53 12.89 -0.17 -1.58
CA CYS A 53 11.61 -0.55 -1.02
C CYS A 53 11.77 -0.85 0.48
N PRO A 54 10.77 -0.54 1.33
CA PRO A 54 10.82 -0.95 2.73
C PRO A 54 11.14 -2.44 2.86
N ALA A 55 11.96 -2.79 3.86
CA ALA A 55 12.45 -4.15 4.03
C ALA A 55 11.29 -5.14 4.27
N GLY A 56 10.94 -5.90 3.23
CA GLY A 56 10.00 -7.01 3.26
C GLY A 56 8.52 -6.65 3.03
N PRO A 57 7.67 -7.67 2.82
CA PRO A 57 6.22 -7.48 2.86
C PRO A 57 5.84 -7.03 4.28
N SER A 58 5.23 -5.86 4.36
CA SER A 58 4.94 -5.20 5.63
C SER A 58 3.47 -5.45 5.98
N SER A 59 3.26 -6.18 7.07
CA SER A 59 1.93 -6.39 7.62
C SER A 59 1.59 -5.26 8.59
N ILE A 60 0.55 -4.52 8.29
CA ILE A 60 -0.07 -3.53 9.18
C ILE A 60 -1.30 -4.22 9.79
N SER A 61 -1.17 -4.70 11.02
CA SER A 61 -2.20 -5.48 11.72
C SER A 61 -2.90 -4.72 12.85
N SER A 62 -2.40 -3.54 13.24
CA SER A 62 -2.93 -2.74 14.34
C SER A 62 -3.64 -1.46 13.85
N LEU A 63 -4.57 -1.60 12.90
CA LEU A 63 -5.40 -0.46 12.46
C LEU A 63 -6.47 -0.13 13.51
N GLY A 64 -6.66 1.17 13.76
CA GLY A 64 -7.65 1.67 14.71
C GLY A 64 -9.03 1.94 14.09
N GLY A 65 -9.98 2.31 14.95
CA GLY A 65 -11.31 2.79 14.53
C GLY A 65 -12.10 1.75 13.72
N SER A 66 -12.64 2.16 12.57
CA SER A 66 -13.48 1.29 11.72
C SER A 66 -12.72 0.18 10.99
N LEU A 67 -11.39 0.14 11.09
CA LEU A 67 -10.50 -0.81 10.44
C LEU A 67 -9.97 -1.88 11.40
N ILE A 68 -10.44 -1.91 12.64
CA ILE A 68 -10.10 -2.97 13.60
C ILE A 68 -10.45 -4.34 13.00
N GLY A 69 -9.51 -5.28 13.08
CA GLY A 69 -9.68 -6.64 12.54
C GLY A 69 -9.40 -6.79 11.04
N PHE A 70 -8.90 -5.74 10.38
CA PHE A 70 -8.31 -5.82 9.05
C PHE A 70 -6.79 -6.02 9.13
N ASN A 71 -6.28 -6.93 8.31
CA ASN A 71 -4.85 -7.10 8.06
C ASN A 71 -4.53 -6.45 6.72
N VAL A 72 -3.55 -5.55 6.69
CA VAL A 72 -3.08 -4.92 5.45
C VAL A 72 -1.66 -5.41 5.17
N GLN A 73 -1.46 -6.01 4.01
CA GLN A 73 -0.16 -6.44 3.52
C GLN A 73 0.29 -5.51 2.40
N VAL A 74 1.45 -4.89 2.57
CA VAL A 74 2.05 -4.01 1.57
C VAL A 74 3.26 -4.70 0.96
N GLN A 75 3.29 -4.78 -0.36
CA GLN A 75 4.42 -5.25 -1.16
C GLN A 75 4.93 -4.08 -1.99
N CYS A 76 6.25 -3.95 -2.07
CA CYS A 76 6.92 -2.96 -2.89
C CYS A 76 7.96 -3.67 -3.75
N THR A 77 7.94 -3.39 -5.05
CA THR A 77 9.05 -3.69 -5.95
C THR A 77 9.55 -2.39 -6.57
N MET A 78 10.82 -2.34 -6.92
CA MET A 78 11.39 -1.16 -7.58
C MET A 78 12.36 -1.57 -8.67
N ALA A 79 12.53 -0.68 -9.64
CA ALA A 79 13.57 -0.75 -10.65
C ALA A 79 14.21 0.64 -10.83
N THR A 80 15.49 0.65 -11.14
CA THR A 80 16.23 1.89 -11.42
C THR A 80 16.58 1.96 -12.90
N TYR A 81 16.42 3.14 -13.47
CA TYR A 81 16.74 3.43 -14.86
C TYR A 81 17.66 4.64 -14.94
N THR A 82 18.49 4.71 -15.97
CA THR A 82 19.40 5.83 -16.21
C THR A 82 19.06 6.49 -17.54
N GLU A 83 18.80 7.79 -17.50
CA GLU A 83 18.46 8.62 -18.66
C GLU A 83 19.39 9.84 -18.69
N GLY A 84 20.46 9.77 -19.49
CA GLY A 84 21.54 10.76 -19.42
C GLY A 84 22.19 10.76 -18.03
N ASP A 85 22.23 11.93 -17.39
CA ASP A 85 22.77 12.12 -16.03
C ASP A 85 21.72 11.88 -14.92
N HIS A 86 20.50 11.47 -15.29
CA HIS A 86 19.41 11.21 -14.35
C HIS A 86 19.33 9.74 -13.96
N GLN A 87 19.15 9.48 -12.68
CA GLN A 87 18.79 8.19 -12.10
C GLN A 87 17.33 8.23 -11.68
N ILE A 88 16.51 7.40 -12.33
CA ILE A 88 15.07 7.33 -12.11
C ILE A 88 14.77 6.05 -11.33
N GLY A 89 14.21 6.19 -10.12
CA GLY A 89 13.69 5.07 -9.35
C GLY A 89 12.19 4.92 -9.60
N VAL A 90 11.76 3.80 -10.16
CA VAL A 90 10.34 3.47 -10.36
C VAL A 90 9.93 2.44 -9.33
N TYR A 91 8.89 2.75 -8.57
CA TYR A 91 8.36 1.90 -7.51
C TYR A 91 6.96 1.45 -7.86
N HIS A 92 6.67 0.20 -7.55
CA HIS A 92 5.34 -0.40 -7.67
C HIS A 92 4.91 -0.92 -6.30
N PHE A 93 3.87 -0.30 -5.77
CA PHE A 93 3.24 -0.71 -4.53
C PHE A 93 2.02 -1.55 -4.82
N THR A 94 1.83 -2.57 -4.01
CA THR A 94 0.63 -3.39 -3.97
C THR A 94 0.22 -3.56 -2.52
N SER A 95 -0.97 -3.08 -2.17
CA SER A 95 -1.53 -3.21 -0.84
C SER A 95 -2.78 -4.08 -0.89
N THR A 96 -2.80 -5.14 -0.08
CA THR A 96 -3.94 -6.04 0.08
C THR A 96 -4.47 -5.90 1.49
N SER A 97 -5.74 -5.53 1.65
CA SER A 97 -6.43 -5.50 2.93
C SER A 97 -7.46 -6.62 3.00
N SER A 98 -7.42 -7.42 4.05
CA SER A 98 -8.36 -8.51 4.26
C SER A 98 -8.88 -8.59 5.70
N SER A 99 -10.06 -9.17 5.84
CA SER A 99 -10.65 -9.52 7.14
C SER A 99 -11.41 -10.84 7.02
N GLY A 100 -11.45 -11.59 8.12
CA GLY A 100 -12.04 -12.93 8.17
C GLY A 100 -11.11 -14.04 7.65
N THR A 101 -11.66 -15.25 7.54
CA THR A 101 -10.93 -16.44 7.09
C THR A 101 -11.30 -16.77 5.65
N SER A 102 -10.31 -16.93 4.77
CA SER A 102 -10.55 -17.30 3.38
C SER A 102 -11.42 -18.56 3.27
N GLY A 103 -12.36 -18.54 2.32
CA GLY A 103 -13.37 -19.61 2.15
C GLY A 103 -14.62 -19.47 3.02
N THR A 104 -14.69 -18.46 3.90
CA THR A 104 -15.91 -18.15 4.68
C THR A 104 -16.72 -17.03 4.04
N ALA A 105 -18.02 -16.97 4.32
CA ALA A 105 -18.91 -15.90 3.82
C ALA A 105 -18.53 -14.51 4.37
N GLN A 106 -17.79 -14.47 5.47
CA GLN A 106 -17.32 -13.28 6.16
C GLN A 106 -15.98 -12.78 5.63
N TYR A 107 -15.33 -13.53 4.73
CA TYR A 107 -14.07 -13.11 4.11
C TYR A 107 -14.31 -11.92 3.19
N VAL A 108 -13.51 -10.88 3.39
CA VAL A 108 -13.44 -9.76 2.47
C VAL A 108 -11.97 -9.45 2.18
N GLU A 109 -11.68 -9.16 0.93
CA GLU A 109 -10.36 -8.72 0.48
C GLU A 109 -10.51 -7.60 -0.55
N ARG A 110 -9.65 -6.59 -0.46
CA ARG A 110 -9.43 -5.62 -1.51
C ARG A 110 -7.94 -5.44 -1.75
N LYS A 111 -7.57 -5.39 -3.03
CA LYS A 111 -6.20 -5.15 -3.49
C LYS A 111 -6.16 -3.84 -4.26
N MET A 112 -5.16 -3.01 -3.97
CA MET A 112 -4.86 -1.81 -4.74
C MET A 112 -3.39 -1.78 -5.10
N SER A 113 -3.10 -1.18 -6.25
CA SER A 113 -1.74 -0.98 -6.73
C SER A 113 -1.54 0.48 -7.10
N ALA A 114 -0.35 0.99 -6.86
CA ALA A 114 0.06 2.35 -7.21
C ALA A 114 1.52 2.34 -7.65
N SER A 115 1.90 3.29 -8.49
CA SER A 115 3.28 3.51 -8.87
C SER A 115 3.71 4.93 -8.53
N MET A 116 4.97 5.08 -8.13
CA MET A 116 5.60 6.39 -8.01
C MET A 116 6.97 6.34 -8.66
N SER A 117 7.46 7.49 -9.08
CA SER A 117 8.82 7.64 -9.58
C SER A 117 9.54 8.75 -8.83
N THR A 118 10.82 8.55 -8.58
CA THR A 118 11.73 9.57 -8.08
C THR A 118 12.86 9.76 -9.09
N CYS A 119 13.45 10.95 -9.13
CA CYS A 119 14.52 11.30 -10.04
C CYS A 119 15.66 11.95 -9.27
N ARG A 120 16.90 11.57 -9.59
CA ARG A 120 18.11 12.23 -9.08
C ARG A 120 19.15 12.51 -10.16
N THR A 121 19.85 13.62 -10.05
CA THR A 121 20.99 14.00 -10.89
C THR A 121 22.20 14.18 -9.98
N ASN A 122 23.28 13.42 -10.19
CA ASN A 122 24.49 13.51 -9.35
C ASN A 122 24.22 13.42 -7.83
N GLY A 123 23.21 12.64 -7.42
CA GLY A 123 22.85 12.44 -6.01
C GLY A 123 21.88 13.47 -5.40
N VAL A 124 21.47 14.51 -6.14
CA VAL A 124 20.42 15.46 -5.70
C VAL A 124 19.10 15.21 -6.43
N PRO A 125 17.93 15.51 -5.82
CA PRO A 125 16.64 15.42 -6.51
C PRO A 125 16.62 16.26 -7.79
N CYS A 126 15.98 15.75 -8.83
CA CYS A 126 15.71 16.53 -10.04
C CYS A 126 14.77 17.67 -9.67
N ASN A 127 15.08 18.90 -10.11
CA ASN A 127 14.07 19.95 -10.15
C ASN A 127 13.16 19.63 -11.33
N ASP A 128 11.87 19.41 -11.05
CA ASP A 128 10.83 19.37 -12.08
C ASP A 128 10.79 20.69 -12.88
#